data_AF-A0A1A6GDU8-F1
#
_entry.id   AF-A0A1A6GDU8-F1
#
_cell.length_a   1.000
_cell.length_b   1.000
_cell.length_c   1.000
_cell.angle_alpha   90.00
_cell.angle_beta   90.00
_cell.angle_gamma   90.00
#
_symmetry.space_group_name_H-M   'P 1'
#
loop_
_entity.id
_entity.type
_entity.pdbx_description
1 polymer ?
#
loop_
_entity_poly.entity_id
_entity_poly.type
_entity_poly.pdbx_seq_one_letter_code
_entity_poly.pdbx_strand_id
1 'polypeptide(L)'
;VTFAQYSNVVIFGVPQMMPQLEKKLEHELEDDARVIACRFPFPHWTPDHTTGEGIDTVWAYDVSTLRGREKRPCNERLVGPPVDLHVGHRANLP
;
A
#
# COMPACT_ATOMS: atom_id res chain seq x y z
N VAL A 1 -12.34 -20.60 10.48
CA VAL A 1 -12.25 -20.07 9.09
C VAL A 1 -10.78 -19.95 8.75
N THR A 2 -10.36 -20.51 7.62
CA THR A 2 -8.99 -20.47 7.11
C THR A 2 -8.92 -19.56 5.89
N PHE A 3 -7.82 -18.81 5.74
CA PHE A 3 -7.63 -17.92 4.59
C PHE A 3 -6.94 -18.58 3.37
N ALA A 4 -6.38 -19.79 3.53
CA ALA A 4 -5.60 -20.49 2.50
C ALA A 4 -6.29 -20.68 1.15
N GLN A 5 -7.62 -20.80 1.12
CA GLN A 5 -8.36 -20.99 -0.13
C GLN A 5 -8.63 -19.70 -0.91
N TYR A 6 -8.26 -18.54 -0.34
CA TYR A 6 -8.53 -17.24 -0.95
C TYR A 6 -7.26 -16.61 -1.49
N SER A 7 -7.25 -16.34 -2.80
CA SER A 7 -6.16 -15.61 -3.45
C SER A 7 -6.30 -14.09 -3.32
N ASN A 8 -7.49 -13.59 -2.95
CA ASN A 8 -7.74 -12.16 -2.78
C ASN A 8 -8.54 -11.93 -1.51
N VAL A 9 -8.00 -11.13 -0.59
CA VAL A 9 -8.64 -10.82 0.69
C VAL A 9 -8.75 -9.30 0.84
N VAL A 10 -9.96 -8.80 1.07
CA VAL A 10 -10.22 -7.37 1.29
C VAL A 10 -10.68 -7.17 2.73
N ILE A 11 -10.10 -6.19 3.41
CA ILE A 11 -10.22 -6.00 4.85
C ILE A 11 -10.66 -4.57 5.12
N PHE A 12 -11.81 -4.43 5.76
CA PHE A 12 -12.29 -3.18 6.34
C PHE A 12 -12.25 -3.34 7.86
N GLY A 13 -11.09 -3.01 8.44
CA GLY A 13 -10.78 -3.27 9.85
C GLY A 13 -10.71 -2.01 10.70
N VAL A 14 -10.46 -2.23 12.00
CA VAL A 14 -10.06 -1.21 12.97
C VAL A 14 -8.62 -1.48 13.40
N PRO A 15 -7.83 -0.46 13.80
CA PRO A 15 -6.40 -0.60 14.09
C PRO A 15 -6.09 -1.62 15.20
N GLN A 16 -7.04 -1.88 16.10
CA GLN A 16 -6.89 -2.87 17.17
C GLN A 16 -6.85 -4.32 16.65
N MET A 17 -7.49 -4.59 15.51
CA MET A 17 -7.59 -5.93 14.93
C MET A 17 -6.48 -6.22 13.92
N MET A 18 -5.94 -5.18 13.28
CA MET A 18 -4.91 -5.30 12.24
C MET A 18 -3.71 -6.17 12.67
N PRO A 19 -3.13 -6.05 13.88
CA PRO A 19 -1.96 -6.84 14.27
C PRO A 19 -2.24 -8.34 14.40
N GLN A 20 -3.45 -8.71 14.84
CA GLN A 20 -3.83 -10.12 14.96
C GLN A 20 -4.15 -10.72 13.59
N LEU A 21 -4.77 -9.92 12.73
CA LEU A 21 -5.13 -10.32 11.38
C LEU A 21 -3.89 -10.49 10.51
N GLU A 22 -2.90 -9.60 10.65
CA GLU A 22 -1.59 -9.68 10.00
C GLU A 22 -0.96 -11.07 10.19
N LYS A 23 -0.82 -11.50 11.45
CA LYS A 23 -0.25 -12.81 11.80
C LYS A 23 -1.07 -13.96 11.24
N LYS A 24 -2.41 -13.85 11.30
CA LYS A 24 -3.28 -14.91 10.79
C LYS A 24 -3.16 -15.04 9.27
N LEU A 25 -3.08 -13.94 8.55
CA LEU A 25 -2.93 -13.92 7.09
C LEU A 25 -1.55 -14.39 6.66
N GLU A 26 -0.49 -13.99 7.36
CA GLU A 26 0.88 -14.46 7.11
C GLU A 26 0.99 -15.99 7.21
N HIS A 27 0.29 -16.59 8.18
CA HIS A 27 0.32 -18.03 8.40
C HIS A 27 -0.62 -18.83 7.50
N GLU A 28 -1.75 -18.24 7.10
CA GLU A 28 -2.78 -18.97 6.37
C GLU A 28 -2.80 -18.71 4.87
N LEU A 29 -2.28 -17.58 4.36
CA LEU A 29 -2.29 -17.28 2.93
C LEU A 29 -1.17 -18.00 2.17
N GLU A 30 -1.47 -18.37 0.94
CA GLU A 30 -0.48 -18.86 -0.03
C GLU A 30 0.33 -17.70 -0.62
N ASP A 31 1.52 -18.00 -1.15
CA ASP A 31 2.45 -17.00 -1.69
C ASP A 31 1.82 -16.14 -2.80
N ASP A 32 0.95 -16.67 -3.65
CA ASP A 32 0.30 -15.90 -4.73
C ASP A 32 -0.94 -15.10 -4.28
N ALA A 33 -1.21 -15.00 -2.97
CA ALA A 33 -2.36 -14.27 -2.48
C ALA A 33 -2.11 -12.76 -2.38
N ARG A 34 -3.19 -11.98 -2.56
CA ARG A 34 -3.20 -10.52 -2.43
C ARG A 34 -4.14 -10.08 -1.31
N VAL A 35 -3.66 -9.17 -0.47
CA VAL A 35 -4.41 -8.59 0.63
C VAL A 35 -4.60 -7.09 0.41
N ILE A 36 -5.84 -6.61 0.53
CA ILE A 36 -6.21 -5.20 0.43
C ILE A 36 -6.72 -4.75 1.79
N ALA A 37 -6.06 -3.77 2.40
CA ALA A 37 -6.51 -3.13 3.62
C ALA A 37 -7.09 -1.75 3.32
N CYS A 38 -8.27 -1.47 3.87
CA CYS A 38 -8.95 -0.19 3.72
C CYS A 38 -8.92 0.56 5.06
N ARG A 39 -8.72 1.88 5.01
CA ARG A 39 -8.63 2.83 6.15
C ARG A 39 -7.41 2.69 7.07
N PHE A 40 -6.98 1.47 7.35
CA PHE A 40 -5.84 1.23 8.23
C PHE A 40 -4.84 0.27 7.55
N PRO A 41 -3.54 0.62 7.51
CA PRO A 41 -2.50 -0.28 7.04
C PRO A 41 -2.12 -1.31 8.11
N PHE A 42 -1.47 -2.38 7.68
CA PHE A 42 -0.79 -3.31 8.60
C PHE A 42 0.50 -2.68 9.15
N PRO A 43 0.78 -2.83 10.46
CA PRO A 43 1.93 -2.20 11.09
C PRO A 43 3.30 -2.74 10.64
N HIS A 44 3.41 -4.04 10.28
CA HIS A 44 4.71 -4.62 9.89
C HIS A 44 4.84 -4.94 8.41
N TRP A 45 3.73 -4.95 7.66
CA TRP A 45 3.77 -5.25 6.22
C TRP A 45 4.06 -3.99 5.41
N THR A 46 4.85 -4.15 4.34
CA THR A 46 5.11 -3.08 3.38
C THR A 46 4.10 -3.17 2.23
N PRO A 47 3.31 -2.13 1.96
CA PRO A 47 2.36 -2.15 0.86
C PRO A 47 3.09 -2.06 -0.49
N ASP A 48 2.67 -2.87 -1.46
CA ASP A 48 3.11 -2.79 -2.85
C ASP A 48 2.47 -1.61 -3.57
N HIS A 49 1.23 -1.27 -3.21
CA HIS A 49 0.50 -0.15 -3.78
C HIS A 49 -0.33 0.56 -2.71
N THR A 50 -0.44 1.87 -2.82
CA THR A 50 -1.32 2.68 -1.98
C THR A 50 -2.17 3.58 -2.86
N THR A 51 -3.45 3.69 -2.57
CA THR A 51 -4.42 4.45 -3.39
C THR A 51 -5.47 5.09 -2.51
N GLY A 52 -5.87 6.32 -2.86
CA GLY A 52 -6.82 7.11 -2.09
C GLY A 52 -6.16 8.23 -1.30
N GLU A 53 -6.99 9.07 -0.68
CA GLU A 53 -6.56 10.15 0.21
C GLU A 53 -7.32 10.09 1.54
N GLY A 54 -6.64 10.41 2.64
CA GLY A 54 -7.25 10.50 3.97
C GLY A 54 -7.82 9.17 4.47
N ILE A 55 -9.06 9.19 4.95
CA ILE A 55 -9.71 8.03 5.57
C ILE A 55 -10.05 6.91 4.58
N ASP A 56 -10.06 7.21 3.28
CA ASP A 56 -10.38 6.27 2.21
C ASP A 56 -9.11 5.75 1.53
N THR A 57 -7.96 5.88 2.19
CA THR A 57 -6.71 5.27 1.74
C THR A 57 -6.82 3.74 1.81
N VAL A 58 -6.29 3.09 0.78
CA VAL A 58 -6.29 1.65 0.58
C VAL A 58 -4.86 1.21 0.32
N TRP A 59 -4.44 0.12 0.96
CA TRP A 59 -3.12 -0.48 0.85
C TRP A 59 -3.24 -1.89 0.30
N ALA A 60 -2.48 -2.18 -0.76
CA ALA A 60 -2.39 -3.50 -1.35
C ALA A 60 -1.07 -4.15 -0.96
N TYR A 61 -1.14 -5.41 -0.56
CA TYR A 61 -0.03 -6.24 -0.13
C TYR A 61 -0.05 -7.54 -0.92
N ASP A 62 1.07 -7.92 -1.48
CA ASP A 62 1.26 -9.16 -2.21
C ASP A 62 2.04 -10.13 -1.32
N VAL A 63 1.46 -11.31 -1.02
CA VAL A 63 2.09 -12.25 -0.08
C VAL A 63 3.41 -12.78 -0.64
N SER A 64 3.55 -12.82 -1.97
CA SER A 64 4.77 -13.26 -2.64
C SER A 64 5.93 -12.31 -2.36
N THR A 65 5.65 -11.00 -2.24
CA THR A 65 6.65 -9.96 -1.98
C THR A 65 7.00 -9.86 -0.50
N LEU A 66 6.07 -10.24 0.39
CA LEU A 66 6.33 -10.34 1.84
C LEU A 66 7.33 -11.47 2.16
N ARG A 67 7.24 -12.61 1.46
CA ARG A 67 8.05 -13.80 1.72
C ARG A 67 9.32 -13.87 0.86
N GLY A 68 9.33 -13.23 -0.31
CA GLY A 68 10.49 -13.09 -1.19
C GLY A 68 11.13 -11.70 -1.09
N ARG A 69 12.11 -11.52 -0.21
CA ARG A 69 12.99 -10.34 -0.21
C ARG A 69 13.73 -10.23 -1.57
N GLU A 70 13.27 -9.34 -2.46
CA GLU A 70 14.06 -8.26 -3.11
C GLU A 70 13.40 -7.68 -4.40
N LYS A 71 12.99 -6.39 -4.30
CA LYS A 71 12.72 -5.30 -5.27
C LYS A 71 11.83 -5.53 -6.50
N ARG A 72 10.74 -4.76 -6.55
CA ARG A 72 10.58 -3.56 -7.41
C ARG A 72 9.72 -2.52 -6.68
N PRO A 73 10.11 -1.24 -6.54
CA PRO A 73 9.12 -0.19 -6.34
C PRO A 73 8.31 -0.12 -7.63
N CYS A 74 7.09 -0.65 -7.61
CA CYS A 74 6.18 -0.51 -8.75
C CYS A 74 5.64 0.93 -8.75
N ASN A 75 6.42 1.79 -9.41
CA ASN A 75 6.07 3.05 -10.04
C ASN A 75 5.14 3.99 -9.25
N GLU A 76 5.77 4.93 -8.55
CA GLU A 76 5.27 6.29 -8.37
C GLU A 76 4.93 6.90 -9.74
N ARG A 77 3.70 6.65 -10.18
CA ARG A 77 3.01 7.44 -11.21
C ARG A 77 1.71 7.80 -10.51
N LEU A 78 1.68 8.77 -9.61
CA LEU A 78 1.85 10.20 -9.87
C LEU A 78 2.24 10.92 -8.57
N VAL A 79 3.52 11.17 -8.31
CA VAL A 79 3.92 12.40 -7.62
C VAL A 79 4.78 13.13 -8.63
N GLY A 80 4.24 14.21 -9.19
CA GLY A 80 4.95 15.02 -10.18
C GLY A 80 6.30 15.50 -9.62
N PRO A 81 7.21 15.96 -10.50
CA PRO A 81 8.48 16.51 -10.05
C PRO A 81 8.24 17.59 -8.98
N PRO A 82 9.17 17.80 -8.03
CA PRO A 82 9.10 18.98 -7.18
C PRO A 82 9.09 20.19 -8.12
N VAL A 83 7.97 20.90 -8.19
CA VAL A 83 7.95 22.20 -8.84
C VAL A 83 8.74 23.13 -7.93
N ASP A 84 10.05 23.14 -8.13
CA ASP A 84 10.87 24.29 -7.82
C ASP A 84 10.38 25.40 -8.76
N LEU A 85 9.30 26.08 -8.36
CA LEU A 85 8.93 27.33 -8.99
C LEU A 85 9.89 28.38 -8.44
N HIS A 86 11.08 28.38 -9.02
CA HIS A 86 11.94 29.55 -9.15
C HIS A 86 11.04 30.75 -9.45
N VAL A 87 10.89 31.66 -8.48
CA VAL A 87 10.35 33.00 -8.71
C VAL A 87 11.42 33.76 -9.50
N GLY A 88 11.40 33.55 -10.82
CA GLY A 88 12.32 34.13 -11.78
C GLY A 88 11.62 35.14 -12.68
N HIS A 89 11.93 36.40 -12.43
CA HIS A 89 11.83 37.55 -13.34
C HIS A 89 10.44 38.06 -13.77
N ARG A 90 10.08 39.20 -13.17
CA ARG A 90 9.26 40.25 -13.79
C ARG A 90 9.77 40.51 -15.21
N ALA A 91 8.96 40.15 -16.20
CA ALA A 91 9.01 40.75 -17.52
C ALA A 91 8.61 42.23 -17.37
N ASN A 92 9.51 43.14 -17.72
CA ASN A 92 9.16 44.49 -18.11
C ASN A 92 9.59 44.64 -19.57
N LEU A 93 8.60 44.82 -20.44
CA LEU A 93 8.73 45.17 -21.84
C LEU A 93 7.43 45.90 -22.22
N PRO A 94 7.43 46.83 -23.19
CA PRO A 94 8.44 47.83 -23.55
C PRO A 94 8.16 49.22 -22.94
#